data_AF-A0AAV2PSL6-F1
#
_entry.id   AF-A0AAV2PSL6-F1
#
_cell.length_a   1.000
_cell.length_b   1.000
_cell.length_c   1.000
_cell.angle_alpha   90.00
_cell.angle_beta   90.00
_cell.angle_gamma   90.00
#
_symmetry.space_group_name_H-M   'P 1'
#
loop_
_entity.id
_entity.type
_entity.pdbx_description
1 polymer ?
#
loop_
_entity_poly.entity_id
_entity_poly.type
_entity_poly.pdbx_seq_one_letter_code
_entity_poly.pdbx_strand_id
1 'polypeptide(L)'
;KEKSKSKKSKKDKKDKSHSSSKKKSVKKDNEGYEDLGSHDLEDYAEANGISETEDMHPLQSRLLAQDSFIKMTYTSTAMEGVMSQVVISVSFSNLTAQTISNIKMNLPDSKVIKMIRTDPGSDTVVLPWNLIGGASQEGQFAFTADDVTIPHKLRGTLTYSLEDGSSKDLSIRLEFPVTMFLSGKTASRATFTDLLSSGQLTSRSSFTITECSQGFSEILKLLISDNVLAVVERVDQTASLYARSLHGHHICLLVKYQEPGRLTVDGKGTDGTLLSNLLDQSKTSLSQTQ
;
A
#
# COMPACT_ATOMS: atom_id res chain seq x y z
N LYS A 1 -72.20 -3.90 12.11
CA LYS A 1 -71.92 -2.71 12.97
C LYS A 1 -71.58 -3.21 14.38
N GLU A 2 -70.94 -2.37 15.19
CA GLU A 2 -69.92 -2.78 16.16
C GLU A 2 -70.38 -3.49 17.44
N LYS A 3 -69.39 -4.15 18.08
CA LYS A 3 -69.51 -4.90 19.35
C LYS A 3 -69.21 -4.01 20.55
N SER A 4 -69.83 -4.32 21.69
CA SER A 4 -69.48 -3.81 23.02
C SER A 4 -69.03 -4.92 23.98
N LYS A 5 -68.44 -4.54 25.11
CA LYS A 5 -67.62 -5.36 26.03
C LYS A 5 -68.41 -6.37 26.89
N SER A 6 -67.80 -7.50 27.26
CA SER A 6 -68.00 -8.14 28.58
C SER A 6 -66.85 -9.10 28.98
N LYS A 7 -66.97 -9.80 30.12
CA LYS A 7 -65.88 -10.35 30.95
C LYS A 7 -66.00 -11.88 31.21
N LYS A 8 -64.83 -12.56 31.26
CA LYS A 8 -64.42 -13.55 32.31
C LYS A 8 -64.95 -15.02 32.30
N SER A 9 -63.98 -15.95 32.12
CA SER A 9 -63.71 -17.23 32.86
C SER A 9 -64.32 -18.61 32.51
N LYS A 10 -63.41 -19.61 32.49
CA LYS A 10 -63.54 -21.08 32.79
C LYS A 10 -64.41 -21.91 31.80
N LYS A 11 -64.19 -23.21 31.53
CA LYS A 11 -63.57 -24.32 32.29
C LYS A 11 -63.26 -25.55 31.37
N ASP A 12 -62.31 -26.42 31.74
CA ASP A 12 -62.14 -27.91 31.54
C ASP A 12 -62.88 -28.69 30.40
N LYS A 13 -62.42 -29.81 29.80
CA LYS A 13 -61.38 -30.81 30.13
C LYS A 13 -61.13 -31.84 28.98
N LYS A 14 -60.02 -32.61 29.10
CA LYS A 14 -59.76 -33.98 28.57
C LYS A 14 -59.50 -34.17 27.05
N ASP A 15 -58.75 -35.19 26.61
CA ASP A 15 -58.16 -36.36 27.32
C ASP A 15 -56.76 -36.73 26.73
N LYS A 16 -55.89 -37.34 27.58
CA LYS A 16 -54.82 -38.36 27.33
C LYS A 16 -53.95 -38.35 26.04
N SER A 17 -52.68 -38.78 25.99
CA SER A 17 -51.63 -39.25 26.95
C SER A 17 -50.37 -39.66 26.12
N HIS A 18 -49.20 -40.12 26.59
CA HIS A 18 -48.62 -40.39 27.92
C HIS A 18 -47.07 -40.43 27.81
N SER A 19 -46.28 -39.69 28.61
CA SER A 19 -44.89 -40.08 28.99
C SER A 19 -44.30 -39.18 30.09
N SER A 20 -43.37 -39.73 30.87
CA SER A 20 -42.84 -39.17 32.12
C SER A 20 -41.36 -38.80 32.04
N SER A 21 -40.97 -37.67 32.65
CA SER A 21 -39.88 -37.59 33.65
C SER A 21 -39.62 -36.13 34.05
N LYS A 22 -38.96 -35.92 35.18
CA LYS A 22 -38.89 -34.63 35.88
C LYS A 22 -37.42 -34.25 36.14
N LYS A 23 -37.04 -33.02 35.76
CA LYS A 23 -35.81 -32.30 36.15
C LYS A 23 -34.46 -32.97 35.87
N LYS A 24 -33.71 -32.39 34.93
CA LYS A 24 -32.33 -31.93 35.19
C LYS A 24 -32.01 -30.70 34.33
N SER A 25 -31.13 -29.85 34.83
CA SER A 25 -30.61 -28.66 34.15
C SER A 25 -29.80 -29.07 32.92
N VAL A 26 -30.12 -28.51 31.76
CA VAL A 26 -29.33 -28.68 30.53
C VAL A 26 -28.78 -27.31 30.15
N LYS A 27 -27.46 -27.23 29.96
CA LYS A 27 -26.77 -26.05 29.41
C LYS A 27 -27.34 -25.82 28.02
N LYS A 28 -27.59 -24.56 27.62
CA LYS A 28 -27.98 -24.29 26.24
C LYS A 28 -26.72 -24.29 25.38
N ASP A 29 -26.71 -25.14 24.37
CA ASP A 29 -25.56 -25.42 23.53
C ASP A 29 -25.12 -24.19 22.71
N ASN A 30 -23.82 -24.09 22.48
CA ASN A 30 -23.18 -23.03 21.69
C ASN A 30 -22.34 -23.70 20.60
N GLU A 31 -22.98 -23.99 19.47
CA GLU A 31 -22.37 -24.50 18.25
C GLU A 31 -22.85 -23.64 17.07
N GLY A 32 -21.99 -23.39 16.08
CA GLY A 32 -22.38 -22.67 14.86
C GLY A 32 -21.67 -21.34 14.59
N TYR A 33 -20.36 -21.24 14.87
CA TYR A 33 -19.45 -20.44 14.05
C TYR A 33 -18.18 -21.28 13.86
N GLU A 34 -18.16 -22.05 12.77
CA GLU A 34 -16.96 -22.77 12.36
C GLU A 34 -15.92 -21.77 11.84
N ASP A 35 -14.68 -21.99 12.27
CA ASP A 35 -13.51 -21.24 11.86
C ASP A 35 -13.15 -21.62 10.40
N LEU A 36 -13.44 -20.72 9.47
CA LEU A 36 -13.08 -20.81 8.06
C LEU A 36 -12.03 -19.74 7.70
N GLY A 37 -11.12 -19.43 8.63
CA GLY A 37 -10.19 -18.29 8.49
C GLY A 37 -8.70 -18.62 8.37
N SER A 38 -8.27 -19.84 8.73
CA SER A 38 -6.86 -20.19 8.94
C SER A 38 -6.31 -21.20 7.93
N HIS A 39 -6.88 -22.42 7.90
CA HIS A 39 -6.35 -23.55 7.12
C HIS A 39 -6.17 -23.26 5.61
N ASP A 40 -7.13 -22.59 4.97
CA ASP A 40 -7.03 -22.25 3.53
C ASP A 40 -5.91 -21.22 3.23
N LEU A 41 -5.43 -20.48 4.23
CA LEU A 41 -4.32 -19.52 4.07
C LEU A 41 -2.95 -20.23 4.18
N GLU A 42 -2.82 -21.15 5.14
CA GLU A 42 -1.61 -21.92 5.40
C GLU A 42 -1.33 -22.90 4.25
N ASP A 43 -2.35 -23.65 3.79
CA ASP A 43 -2.24 -24.53 2.62
C ASP A 43 -1.98 -23.73 1.32
N TYR A 44 -2.50 -22.49 1.20
CA TYR A 44 -2.19 -21.59 0.09
C TYR A 44 -0.75 -21.05 0.14
N ALA A 45 -0.22 -20.77 1.33
CA ALA A 45 1.16 -20.29 1.49
C ALA A 45 2.17 -21.38 1.08
N GLU A 46 2.00 -22.59 1.65
CA GLU A 46 2.90 -23.72 1.44
C GLU A 46 2.87 -24.24 0.00
N ALA A 47 1.69 -24.38 -0.62
CA ALA A 47 1.56 -24.83 -2.01
C ALA A 47 2.14 -23.86 -3.06
N ASN A 48 2.44 -22.62 -2.68
CA ASN A 48 2.88 -21.55 -3.58
C ASN A 48 4.31 -21.05 -3.32
N GLY A 49 5.02 -21.64 -2.35
CA GLY A 49 6.34 -21.19 -1.94
C GLY A 49 6.35 -19.77 -1.34
N ILE A 50 5.18 -19.30 -0.89
CA ILE A 50 5.04 -18.05 -0.13
C ILE A 50 5.31 -18.45 1.31
N SER A 51 6.54 -18.25 1.79
CA SER A 51 6.79 -18.39 3.22
C SER A 51 5.91 -17.37 3.97
N GLU A 52 5.32 -17.74 5.10
CA GLU A 52 4.69 -16.77 6.02
C GLU A 52 5.69 -15.71 6.52
N THR A 53 6.99 -15.96 6.28
CA THR A 53 8.08 -15.00 6.37
C THR A 53 8.42 -14.38 4.99
N GLU A 54 7.44 -13.85 4.25
CA GLU A 54 7.76 -12.65 3.46
C GLU A 54 8.09 -11.56 4.46
N ASP A 55 9.40 -11.50 4.82
CA ASP A 55 9.97 -10.45 5.64
C ASP A 55 9.36 -9.12 5.17
N MET A 56 8.61 -8.46 6.06
CA MET A 56 8.02 -7.14 5.78
C MET A 56 9.16 -6.18 5.47
N HIS A 57 9.54 -6.13 4.18
CA HIS A 57 10.79 -5.54 3.78
C HIS A 57 10.74 -4.06 4.14
N PRO A 58 11.73 -3.53 4.87
CA PRO A 58 11.69 -2.16 5.34
C PRO A 58 11.55 -1.24 4.14
N LEU A 59 10.48 -0.44 4.15
CA LEU A 59 10.13 0.53 3.10
C LEU A 59 11.41 1.27 2.67
N GLN A 60 11.71 1.26 1.37
CA GLN A 60 12.93 1.83 0.84
C GLN A 60 12.92 3.34 1.04
N SER A 61 13.63 3.80 2.06
CA SER A 61 13.71 5.21 2.43
C SER A 61 14.53 5.99 1.41
N ARG A 62 13.87 6.93 0.72
CA ARG A 62 14.44 7.73 -0.37
C ARG A 62 14.92 9.07 0.16
N LEU A 63 15.99 9.61 -0.41
CA LEU A 63 16.47 10.95 -0.04
C LEU A 63 15.50 12.02 -0.57
N LEU A 64 15.05 12.93 0.29
CA LEU A 64 14.20 14.06 -0.07
C LEU A 64 15.01 15.35 -0.27
N ALA A 65 15.86 15.65 0.69
CA ALA A 65 16.79 16.78 0.69
C ALA A 65 17.86 16.58 1.78
N GLN A 66 19.03 17.21 1.64
CA GLN A 66 20.05 17.22 2.68
C GLN A 66 20.97 18.43 2.52
N ASP A 67 21.39 19.01 3.66
CA ASP A 67 22.50 19.95 3.75
C ASP A 67 23.47 19.55 4.88
N SER A 68 24.25 20.50 5.42
CA SER A 68 25.18 20.26 6.53
C SER A 68 24.53 20.19 7.92
N PHE A 69 23.25 20.54 8.05
CA PHE A 69 22.52 20.62 9.32
C PHE A 69 21.40 19.57 9.40
N ILE A 70 20.69 19.32 8.30
CA ILE A 70 19.53 18.43 8.28
C ILE A 70 19.58 17.46 7.09
N LYS A 71 19.13 16.22 7.35
CA LYS A 71 18.84 15.22 6.32
C LYS A 71 17.36 14.86 6.38
N MET A 72 16.70 14.90 5.23
CA MET A 72 15.31 14.49 5.05
C MET A 72 15.27 13.24 4.18
N THR A 73 14.66 12.17 4.69
CA THR A 73 14.39 10.94 3.93
C THR A 73 12.92 10.56 4.07
N TYR A 74 12.36 9.88 3.09
CA TYR A 74 10.93 9.59 3.07
C TYR A 74 10.60 8.18 2.56
N THR A 75 9.46 7.68 3.05
CA THR A 75 8.79 6.48 2.55
C THR A 75 7.36 6.85 2.13
N SER A 76 6.74 6.03 1.28
CA SER A 76 5.39 6.25 0.76
C SER A 76 4.49 5.05 1.01
N THR A 77 3.20 5.27 1.24
CA THR A 77 2.19 4.22 1.33
C THR A 77 0.93 4.64 0.58
N ALA A 78 0.51 3.81 -0.39
CA ALA A 78 -0.78 3.93 -1.03
C ALA A 78 -1.90 3.52 -0.05
N MET A 79 -2.89 4.40 0.11
CA MET A 79 -4.10 4.18 0.90
C MET A 79 -5.31 3.99 -0.02
N GLU A 80 -5.66 2.74 -0.26
CA GLU A 80 -6.91 2.37 -0.92
C GLU A 80 -8.11 2.75 -0.03
N GLY A 81 -9.10 3.42 -0.62
CA GLY A 81 -10.27 3.92 0.11
C GLY A 81 -11.02 5.01 -0.65
N VAL A 82 -11.99 5.66 0.02
CA VAL A 82 -12.93 6.61 -0.61
C VAL A 82 -12.26 7.84 -1.27
N MET A 83 -11.03 8.18 -0.87
CA MET A 83 -10.30 9.36 -1.37
C MET A 83 -8.96 9.04 -2.04
N SER A 84 -8.61 7.76 -2.24
CA SER A 84 -7.44 7.32 -3.02
C SER A 84 -6.15 8.13 -2.78
N GLN A 85 -5.57 7.98 -1.59
CA GLN A 85 -4.51 8.87 -1.09
C GLN A 85 -3.13 8.20 -1.10
N VAL A 86 -2.07 9.01 -1.19
CA VAL A 86 -0.70 8.59 -0.86
C VAL A 86 -0.29 9.30 0.42
N VAL A 87 0.10 8.54 1.45
CA VAL A 87 0.74 9.08 2.65
C VAL A 87 2.25 8.99 2.50
N ILE A 88 2.93 10.08 2.78
CA ILE A 88 4.39 10.19 2.76
C ILE A 88 4.88 10.47 4.18
N SER A 89 5.59 9.51 4.75
CA SER A 89 6.32 9.65 6.02
C SER A 89 7.68 10.24 5.73
N VAL A 90 7.96 11.45 6.22
CA VAL A 90 9.26 12.10 6.10
C VAL A 90 9.95 12.08 7.47
N SER A 91 11.09 11.40 7.54
CA SER A 91 12.02 11.49 8.67
C SER A 91 12.98 12.65 8.46
N PHE A 92 13.00 13.57 9.42
CA PHE A 92 13.89 14.71 9.48
C PHE A 92 14.94 14.43 10.55
N SER A 93 16.22 14.38 10.17
CA SER A 93 17.33 14.03 11.06
C SER A 93 18.31 15.19 11.18
N ASN A 94 18.58 15.63 12.40
CA ASN A 94 19.57 16.67 12.69
C ASN A 94 20.98 16.07 12.70
N LEU A 95 21.85 16.61 11.85
CA LEU A 95 23.22 16.15 11.64
C LEU A 95 24.24 16.82 12.58
N THR A 96 23.77 17.70 13.47
CA THR A 96 24.62 18.54 14.33
C THR A 96 24.24 18.42 15.80
N ALA A 97 25.00 19.07 16.69
CA ALA A 97 24.67 19.18 18.11
C ALA A 97 23.70 20.33 18.45
N GLN A 98 23.44 21.27 17.52
CA GLN A 98 22.60 22.44 17.75
C GLN A 98 21.12 22.10 17.55
N THR A 99 20.23 22.70 18.33
CA THR A 99 18.78 22.62 18.12
C THR A 99 18.36 23.36 16.85
N ILE A 100 17.61 22.67 15.99
CA ILE A 100 16.95 23.28 14.82
C ILE A 100 15.50 23.59 15.18
N SER A 101 15.06 24.81 14.90
CA SER A 101 13.72 25.33 15.28
C SER A 101 13.02 26.03 14.11
N ASN A 102 11.76 26.47 14.33
CA ASN A 102 10.95 27.19 13.35
C ASN A 102 10.83 26.48 11.99
N ILE A 103 10.76 25.14 12.00
CA ILE A 103 10.84 24.33 10.79
C ILE A 103 9.53 24.47 9.99
N LYS A 104 9.65 24.97 8.76
CA LYS A 104 8.54 25.25 7.84
C LYS A 104 8.82 24.60 6.50
N MET A 105 7.91 23.75 6.04
CA MET A 105 7.97 23.17 4.71
C MET A 105 6.97 23.90 3.82
N ASN A 106 7.47 24.73 2.90
CA ASN A 106 6.67 25.26 1.80
C ASN A 106 6.71 24.24 0.65
N LEU A 107 5.57 23.64 0.30
CA LEU A 107 5.46 22.70 -0.81
C LEU A 107 4.15 22.99 -1.57
N PRO A 108 4.20 23.85 -2.60
CA PRO A 108 3.01 24.23 -3.35
C PRO A 108 2.38 23.06 -4.12
N ASP A 109 1.06 23.10 -4.25
CA ASP A 109 0.32 22.12 -5.02
C ASP A 109 0.57 22.24 -6.53
N SER A 110 0.34 21.14 -7.23
CA SER A 110 0.21 21.12 -8.69
C SER A 110 -1.27 20.96 -9.07
N LYS A 111 -1.57 21.01 -10.37
CA LYS A 111 -2.93 20.67 -10.84
C LYS A 111 -3.34 19.24 -10.49
N VAL A 112 -2.38 18.32 -10.39
CA VAL A 112 -2.62 16.88 -10.28
C VAL A 112 -2.39 16.36 -8.86
N ILE A 113 -1.21 16.60 -8.30
CA ILE A 113 -0.86 16.27 -6.92
C ILE A 113 -1.17 17.46 -6.02
N LYS A 114 -1.98 17.23 -4.98
CA LYS A 114 -2.35 18.22 -3.96
C LYS A 114 -2.13 17.64 -2.57
N MET A 115 -1.55 18.41 -1.64
CA MET A 115 -1.39 18.01 -0.25
C MET A 115 -2.67 18.27 0.55
N ILE A 116 -3.06 17.32 1.39
CA ILE A 116 -4.15 17.49 2.36
C ILE A 116 -3.59 18.22 3.57
N ARG A 117 -3.91 19.51 3.69
CA ARG A 117 -3.41 20.40 4.75
C ARG A 117 -4.53 20.75 5.73
N THR A 118 -4.16 20.97 6.99
CA THR A 118 -5.06 21.50 8.04
C THR A 118 -5.51 22.94 7.73
N ASP A 119 -4.64 23.72 7.07
CA ASP A 119 -4.97 25.02 6.48
C ASP A 119 -4.85 24.91 4.94
N PRO A 120 -5.98 24.77 4.22
CA PRO A 120 -5.98 24.70 2.76
C PRO A 120 -5.59 26.01 2.06
N GLY A 121 -5.50 27.14 2.79
CA GLY A 121 -5.13 28.45 2.24
C GLY A 121 -3.63 28.69 2.14
N SER A 122 -2.79 27.79 2.66
CA SER A 122 -1.34 27.95 2.77
C SER A 122 -0.59 26.77 2.16
N ASP A 123 0.32 27.02 1.22
CA ASP A 123 1.30 26.02 0.74
C ASP A 123 2.35 25.64 1.80
N THR A 124 2.36 26.32 2.95
CA THR A 124 3.36 26.17 4.01
C THR A 124 2.80 25.38 5.19
N VAL A 125 3.43 24.25 5.49
CA VAL A 125 3.21 23.47 6.71
C VAL A 125 4.27 23.83 7.74
N VAL A 126 3.85 24.31 8.91
CA VAL A 126 4.72 24.54 10.06
C VAL A 126 4.79 23.26 10.88
N LEU A 127 5.99 22.74 11.15
CA LEU A 127 6.15 21.53 11.97
C LEU A 127 6.05 21.94 13.46
N PRO A 128 5.26 21.22 14.28
CA PRO A 128 4.95 21.64 15.66
C PRO A 128 6.05 21.29 16.67
N TRP A 129 7.27 21.01 16.20
CA TRP A 129 8.39 20.50 16.99
C TRP A 129 9.73 21.10 16.53
N ASN A 130 10.69 21.08 17.44
CA ASN A 130 12.09 21.42 17.18
C ASN A 130 12.91 20.12 17.13
N LEU A 131 13.97 20.08 16.33
CA LEU A 131 14.92 18.96 16.30
C LEU A 131 16.11 19.25 17.21
N ILE A 132 16.19 18.56 18.33
CA ILE A 132 17.36 18.54 19.21
C ILE A 132 18.57 17.99 18.42
N GLY A 133 19.78 18.39 18.80
CA GLY A 133 21.02 17.89 18.18
C GLY A 133 21.09 16.36 18.14
N GLY A 134 21.42 15.81 16.98
CA GLY A 134 21.50 14.37 16.71
C GLY A 134 20.17 13.61 16.71
N ALA A 135 19.03 14.27 16.95
CA ALA A 135 17.72 13.63 16.98
C ALA A 135 17.10 13.51 15.58
N SER A 136 16.19 12.54 15.43
CA SER A 136 15.33 12.39 14.27
C SER A 136 13.86 12.46 14.68
N GLN A 137 13.02 13.07 13.86
CA GLN A 137 11.58 13.17 14.05
C GLN A 137 10.83 12.90 12.74
N GLU A 138 9.72 12.17 12.81
CA GLU A 138 8.87 11.91 11.63
C GLU A 138 7.70 12.90 11.56
N GLY A 139 7.35 13.30 10.33
CA GLY A 139 6.10 13.96 9.99
C GLY A 139 5.42 13.23 8.82
N GLN A 140 4.10 13.09 8.87
CA GLN A 140 3.31 12.41 7.83
C GLN A 140 2.47 13.41 7.04
N PHE A 141 2.51 13.30 5.72
CA PHE A 141 1.84 14.20 4.79
C PHE A 141 1.00 13.38 3.81
N ALA A 142 -0.32 13.61 3.80
CA ALA A 142 -1.23 12.95 2.87
C ALA A 142 -1.40 13.77 1.59
N PHE A 143 -1.48 13.09 0.44
CA PHE A 143 -1.66 13.70 -0.87
C PHE A 143 -2.78 13.00 -1.64
N THR A 144 -3.53 13.78 -2.42
CA THR A 144 -4.43 13.28 -3.48
C THR A 144 -3.77 13.44 -4.84
N ALA A 145 -4.01 12.50 -5.76
CA ALA A 145 -3.49 12.53 -7.13
C ALA A 145 -4.63 12.40 -8.15
N ASP A 146 -4.88 13.45 -8.94
CA ASP A 146 -5.95 13.43 -9.96
C ASP A 146 -5.60 12.53 -11.17
N ASP A 147 -4.32 12.21 -11.37
CA ASP A 147 -3.79 11.29 -12.39
C ASP A 147 -2.65 10.48 -11.79
N VAL A 148 -2.80 9.16 -11.87
CA VAL A 148 -1.88 8.15 -11.32
C VAL A 148 -1.07 7.41 -12.40
N THR A 149 -1.27 7.75 -13.68
CA THR A 149 -0.74 7.00 -14.83
C THR A 149 0.66 7.44 -15.26
N ILE A 150 1.11 8.61 -14.82
CA ILE A 150 2.43 9.18 -15.11
C ILE A 150 3.16 9.60 -13.81
N PRO A 151 4.51 9.69 -13.83
CA PRO A 151 5.27 10.25 -12.71
C PRO A 151 5.05 11.76 -12.54
N HIS A 152 4.86 12.19 -11.29
CA HIS A 152 4.75 13.61 -10.93
C HIS A 152 5.90 14.07 -10.03
N LYS A 153 6.00 15.38 -9.81
CA LYS A 153 6.95 15.98 -8.86
C LYS A 153 6.41 17.29 -8.29
N LEU A 154 6.65 17.51 -7.00
CA LEU A 154 6.50 18.81 -6.36
C LEU A 154 7.88 19.38 -6.01
N ARG A 155 8.00 20.70 -6.06
CA ARG A 155 9.21 21.44 -5.66
C ARG A 155 8.83 22.40 -4.55
N GLY A 156 9.68 22.52 -3.55
CA GLY A 156 9.43 23.33 -2.37
C GLY A 156 10.71 23.72 -1.67
N THR A 157 10.57 24.25 -0.47
CA THR A 157 11.67 24.69 0.40
C THR A 157 11.37 24.30 1.83
N LEU A 158 12.36 23.72 2.52
CA LEU A 158 12.40 23.71 3.97
C LEU A 158 13.11 24.99 4.45
N THR A 159 12.43 25.81 5.22
CA THR A 159 13.04 26.91 5.97
C THR A 159 13.14 26.51 7.44
N TYR A 160 14.29 26.75 8.06
CA TYR A 160 14.52 26.46 9.48
C TYR A 160 15.49 27.45 10.13
N SER A 161 15.48 27.55 11.46
CA SER A 161 16.36 28.42 12.25
C SER A 161 17.34 27.60 13.10
N LEU A 162 18.61 28.02 13.13
CA LEU A 162 19.64 27.50 14.03
C LEU A 162 19.66 28.25 15.38
N GLU A 163 20.40 27.74 16.37
CA GLU A 163 20.55 28.37 17.70
C GLU A 163 21.22 29.74 17.65
N ASP A 164 22.06 30.01 16.64
CA ASP A 164 22.66 31.31 16.39
C ASP A 164 21.67 32.37 15.82
N GLY A 165 20.41 31.97 15.62
CA GLY A 165 19.35 32.80 15.04
C GLY A 165 19.40 32.90 13.51
N SER A 166 20.37 32.25 12.84
CA SER A 166 20.42 32.24 11.38
C SER A 166 19.31 31.39 10.77
N SER A 167 18.69 31.91 9.70
CA SER A 167 17.73 31.16 8.88
C SER A 167 18.46 30.43 7.76
N LYS A 168 18.02 29.21 7.47
CA LYS A 168 18.50 28.38 6.36
C LYS A 168 17.32 27.96 5.49
N ASP A 169 17.56 27.90 4.19
CA ASP A 169 16.61 27.43 3.19
C ASP A 169 17.22 26.25 2.42
N LEU A 170 16.51 25.13 2.39
CA LEU A 170 16.91 23.89 1.71
C LEU A 170 15.86 23.53 0.66
N SER A 171 16.25 23.47 -0.61
CA SER A 171 15.35 23.10 -1.71
C SER A 171 14.91 21.62 -1.61
N ILE A 172 13.60 21.39 -1.65
CA ILE A 172 12.97 20.07 -1.67
C ILE A 172 12.54 19.73 -3.10
N ARG A 173 12.77 18.48 -3.50
CA ARG A 173 12.16 17.86 -4.70
C ARG A 173 11.50 16.55 -4.30
N LEU A 174 10.18 16.56 -4.12
CA LEU A 174 9.41 15.37 -3.83
C LEU A 174 8.92 14.75 -5.14
N GLU A 175 9.24 13.47 -5.36
CA GLU A 175 8.89 12.75 -6.59
C GLU A 175 7.82 11.72 -6.31
N PHE A 176 6.86 11.62 -7.23
CA PHE A 176 5.74 10.70 -7.18
C PHE A 176 5.79 9.79 -8.43
N PRO A 177 6.72 8.81 -8.48
CA PRO A 177 6.70 7.79 -9.52
C PRO A 177 5.41 6.96 -9.44
N VAL A 178 5.00 6.36 -10.55
CA VAL A 178 3.72 5.64 -10.66
C VAL A 178 3.56 4.53 -9.61
N THR A 179 4.67 3.95 -9.18
CA THR A 179 4.75 2.96 -8.10
C THR A 179 4.17 3.43 -6.76
N MET A 180 4.19 4.73 -6.44
CA MET A 180 3.54 5.25 -5.21
C MET A 180 2.02 5.20 -5.26
N PHE A 181 1.43 5.07 -6.44
CA PHE A 181 -0.01 4.98 -6.63
C PHE A 181 -0.49 3.54 -6.80
N LEU A 182 0.37 2.54 -6.60
CA LEU A 182 0.07 1.12 -6.73
C LEU A 182 0.00 0.43 -5.37
N SER A 183 -0.76 -0.66 -5.29
CA SER A 183 -0.69 -1.62 -4.20
C SER A 183 -0.89 -3.05 -4.67
N GLY A 184 -0.09 -3.97 -4.10
CA GLY A 184 -0.30 -5.41 -4.23
C GLY A 184 -1.37 -5.98 -3.28
N LYS A 185 -1.89 -5.20 -2.32
CA LYS A 185 -2.72 -5.69 -1.19
C LYS A 185 -4.02 -6.41 -1.60
N THR A 186 -4.55 -6.16 -2.79
CA THR A 186 -5.76 -6.83 -3.31
C THR A 186 -5.47 -8.04 -4.19
N ALA A 187 -4.23 -8.54 -4.19
CA ALA A 187 -3.84 -9.73 -4.95
C ALA A 187 -4.56 -10.99 -4.43
N SER A 188 -5.24 -11.69 -5.33
CA SER A 188 -5.61 -13.09 -5.12
C SER A 188 -5.48 -13.85 -6.44
N ARG A 189 -5.19 -15.16 -6.36
CA ARG A 189 -5.09 -16.00 -7.56
C ARG A 189 -6.40 -16.02 -8.37
N ALA A 190 -7.54 -16.13 -7.69
CA ALA A 190 -8.85 -16.11 -8.34
C ALA A 190 -9.06 -14.80 -9.13
N THR A 191 -8.87 -13.65 -8.47
CA THR A 191 -8.98 -12.33 -9.11
C THR A 191 -8.02 -12.17 -10.30
N PHE A 192 -6.79 -12.69 -10.19
CA PHE A 192 -5.79 -12.64 -11.25
C PHE A 192 -6.19 -13.49 -12.47
N THR A 193 -6.66 -14.73 -12.26
CA THR A 193 -7.14 -15.62 -13.32
C THR A 193 -8.39 -15.07 -14.01
N ASP A 194 -9.37 -14.58 -13.23
CA ASP A 194 -10.56 -13.93 -13.75
C ASP A 194 -10.18 -12.71 -14.61
N LEU A 195 -9.32 -11.84 -14.09
CA LEU A 195 -8.85 -10.65 -14.81
C LEU A 195 -8.12 -11.00 -16.13
N LEU A 196 -7.25 -12.02 -16.13
CA LEU A 196 -6.57 -12.50 -17.34
C LEU A 196 -7.53 -13.05 -18.42
N SER A 197 -8.63 -13.68 -18.01
CA SER A 197 -9.67 -14.22 -18.90
C SER A 197 -10.74 -13.17 -19.31
N SER A 198 -10.93 -12.12 -18.52
CA SER A 198 -12.01 -11.14 -18.65
C SER A 198 -11.98 -10.28 -19.93
N GLY A 199 -10.84 -10.21 -20.61
CA GLY A 199 -10.61 -9.28 -21.73
C GLY A 199 -10.42 -7.80 -21.34
N GLN A 200 -10.52 -7.44 -20.05
CA GLN A 200 -10.34 -6.05 -19.57
C GLN A 200 -8.90 -5.54 -19.72
N LEU A 201 -7.92 -6.46 -19.74
CA LEU A 201 -6.51 -6.13 -19.94
C LEU A 201 -6.19 -5.88 -21.43
N THR A 202 -6.60 -4.72 -21.91
CA THR A 202 -6.44 -4.28 -23.30
C THR A 202 -4.99 -3.95 -23.65
N SER A 203 -4.25 -3.35 -22.70
CA SER A 203 -2.88 -2.86 -22.90
C SER A 203 -1.84 -3.95 -22.66
N ARG A 204 -0.77 -3.92 -23.45
CA ARG A 204 0.40 -4.81 -23.35
C ARG A 204 1.68 -4.02 -23.53
N SER A 205 2.70 -4.33 -22.75
CA SER A 205 4.06 -3.78 -22.87
C SER A 205 5.04 -4.77 -22.24
N SER A 206 6.31 -4.74 -22.62
CA SER A 206 7.32 -5.67 -22.10
C SER A 206 8.73 -5.11 -22.24
N PHE A 207 9.65 -5.62 -21.42
CA PHE A 207 11.08 -5.41 -21.63
C PHE A 207 11.88 -6.70 -21.43
N THR A 208 13.10 -6.70 -21.96
CA THR A 208 14.11 -7.72 -21.69
C THR A 208 15.42 -7.04 -21.29
N ILE A 209 16.10 -7.61 -20.30
CA ILE A 209 17.49 -7.34 -19.95
C ILE A 209 18.26 -8.61 -20.34
N THR A 210 19.27 -8.50 -21.19
CA THR A 210 20.01 -9.65 -21.73
C THR A 210 21.03 -10.22 -20.75
N GLU A 211 21.55 -9.37 -19.87
CA GLU A 211 22.60 -9.67 -18.91
C GLU A 211 22.20 -9.04 -17.56
N CYS A 212 21.59 -9.82 -16.67
CA CYS A 212 21.38 -9.49 -15.26
C CYS A 212 22.47 -10.16 -14.41
N SER A 213 23.19 -9.35 -13.64
CA SER A 213 24.14 -9.81 -12.60
C SER A 213 23.45 -10.42 -11.39
N GLN A 214 22.19 -10.03 -11.15
CA GLN A 214 21.39 -10.40 -9.98
C GLN A 214 20.66 -11.73 -10.16
N GLY A 215 20.49 -12.46 -9.05
CA GLY A 215 19.70 -13.69 -9.01
C GLY A 215 18.19 -13.40 -9.08
N PHE A 216 17.39 -14.38 -9.55
CA PHE A 216 15.94 -14.22 -9.68
C PHE A 216 15.25 -13.79 -8.37
N SER A 217 15.69 -14.30 -7.22
CA SER A 217 15.12 -13.89 -5.92
C SER A 217 15.41 -12.43 -5.56
N GLU A 218 16.52 -11.85 -6.03
CA GLU A 218 16.88 -10.45 -5.79
C GLU A 218 16.08 -9.52 -6.71
N ILE A 219 15.92 -9.94 -7.97
CA ILE A 219 15.05 -9.30 -8.96
C ILE A 219 13.61 -9.22 -8.44
N LEU A 220 13.06 -10.32 -7.89
CA LEU A 220 11.73 -10.30 -7.30
C LEU A 220 11.63 -9.35 -6.10
N LYS A 221 12.61 -9.39 -5.17
CA LYS A 221 12.65 -8.47 -4.02
C LYS A 221 12.66 -6.99 -4.41
N LEU A 222 13.34 -6.63 -5.50
CA LEU A 222 13.31 -5.28 -6.05
C LEU A 222 11.93 -4.93 -6.64
N LEU A 223 11.31 -5.84 -7.39
CA LEU A 223 10.00 -5.62 -8.02
C LEU A 223 8.84 -5.52 -7.01
N ILE A 224 8.86 -6.29 -5.93
CA ILE A 224 7.81 -6.28 -4.88
C ILE A 224 8.08 -5.25 -3.75
N SER A 225 9.17 -4.49 -3.86
CA SER A 225 9.54 -3.47 -2.88
C SER A 225 8.41 -2.46 -2.64
N ASP A 226 8.37 -1.91 -1.42
CA ASP A 226 7.33 -0.99 -0.94
C ASP A 226 5.87 -1.52 -1.03
N ASN A 227 5.68 -2.85 -1.18
CA ASN A 227 4.37 -3.52 -1.40
C ASN A 227 3.62 -3.03 -2.67
N VAL A 228 4.39 -2.55 -3.65
CA VAL A 228 3.90 -2.01 -4.94
C VAL A 228 3.27 -3.10 -5.80
N LEU A 229 3.93 -4.26 -5.86
CA LEU A 229 3.52 -5.47 -6.57
C LEU A 229 3.49 -6.63 -5.57
N ALA A 230 2.51 -7.51 -5.66
CA ALA A 230 2.45 -8.75 -4.88
C ALA A 230 2.67 -9.98 -5.79
N VAL A 231 3.30 -11.02 -5.23
CA VAL A 231 3.44 -12.32 -5.90
C VAL A 231 2.12 -13.08 -5.85
N VAL A 232 1.60 -13.49 -7.00
CA VAL A 232 0.36 -14.30 -7.12
C VAL A 232 0.69 -15.79 -7.28
N GLU A 233 1.79 -16.08 -7.97
CA GLU A 233 2.25 -17.42 -8.28
C GLU A 233 3.74 -17.36 -8.61
N ARG A 234 4.49 -18.36 -8.18
CA ARG A 234 5.88 -18.57 -8.57
C ARG A 234 6.10 -20.03 -8.90
N VAL A 235 6.71 -20.28 -10.06
CA VAL A 235 7.13 -21.62 -10.51
C VAL A 235 8.55 -21.48 -11.06
N ASP A 236 9.50 -22.16 -10.42
CA ASP A 236 10.93 -22.09 -10.72
C ASP A 236 11.44 -20.62 -10.77
N GLN A 237 11.96 -20.24 -11.95
CA GLN A 237 12.48 -18.91 -12.30
C GLN A 237 11.44 -18.04 -13.03
N THR A 238 10.15 -18.33 -12.82
CA THR A 238 9.00 -17.57 -13.35
C THR A 238 8.09 -17.12 -12.21
N ALA A 239 7.59 -15.88 -12.26
CA ALA A 239 6.62 -15.36 -11.30
C ALA A 239 5.54 -14.50 -11.96
N SER A 240 4.31 -14.67 -11.51
CA SER A 240 3.16 -13.82 -11.81
C SER A 240 3.03 -12.77 -10.71
N LEU A 241 3.12 -11.49 -11.06
CA LEU A 241 2.95 -10.37 -10.13
C LEU A 241 1.68 -9.57 -10.45
N TYR A 242 1.06 -8.99 -9.41
CA TYR A 242 -0.13 -8.17 -9.53
C TYR A 242 0.02 -6.85 -8.77
N ALA A 243 -0.53 -5.78 -9.36
CA ALA A 243 -0.77 -4.51 -8.69
C ALA A 243 -2.10 -3.90 -9.14
N ARG A 244 -2.69 -3.10 -8.25
CA ARG A 244 -3.82 -2.23 -8.56
C ARG A 244 -3.45 -0.78 -8.28
N SER A 245 -3.86 0.15 -9.14
CA SER A 245 -3.69 1.57 -8.86
C SER A 245 -4.76 2.10 -7.90
N LEU A 246 -4.47 3.24 -7.27
CA LEU A 246 -5.43 4.01 -6.47
C LEU A 246 -6.69 4.43 -7.26
N HIS A 247 -6.65 4.45 -8.59
CA HIS A 247 -7.83 4.67 -9.46
C HIS A 247 -8.42 3.37 -10.02
N GLY A 248 -8.02 2.22 -9.49
CA GLY A 248 -8.55 0.92 -9.83
C GLY A 248 -8.01 0.30 -11.12
N HIS A 249 -6.99 0.88 -11.76
CA HIS A 249 -6.34 0.27 -12.92
C HIS A 249 -5.61 -1.00 -12.49
N HIS A 250 -5.79 -2.10 -13.22
CA HIS A 250 -5.16 -3.36 -12.91
C HIS A 250 -3.90 -3.59 -13.76
N ILE A 251 -2.89 -4.21 -13.15
CA ILE A 251 -1.62 -4.58 -13.77
C ILE A 251 -1.31 -6.04 -13.42
N CYS A 252 -1.01 -6.84 -14.44
CA CYS A 252 -0.51 -8.20 -14.33
C CYS A 252 0.84 -8.28 -15.03
N LEU A 253 1.89 -8.67 -14.29
CA LEU A 253 3.23 -8.90 -14.85
C LEU A 253 3.58 -10.39 -14.81
N LEU A 254 4.35 -10.84 -15.78
CA LEU A 254 4.94 -12.17 -15.85
C LEU A 254 6.45 -12.01 -16.00
N VAL A 255 7.16 -12.28 -14.91
CA VAL A 255 8.62 -12.19 -14.81
C VAL A 255 9.20 -13.57 -15.14
N LYS A 256 10.15 -13.65 -16.08
CA LYS A 256 10.84 -14.88 -16.49
C LYS A 256 12.34 -14.64 -16.48
N TYR A 257 13.08 -15.44 -15.73
CA TYR A 257 14.53 -15.43 -15.72
C TYR A 257 15.08 -16.71 -16.36
N GLN A 258 16.03 -16.55 -17.28
CA GLN A 258 16.66 -17.62 -18.05
C GLN A 258 18.18 -17.53 -17.90
N GLU A 259 18.83 -18.65 -17.57
CA GLU A 259 20.29 -18.70 -17.53
C GLU A 259 20.89 -18.51 -18.94
N PRO A 260 22.03 -17.81 -19.08
CA PRO A 260 22.95 -17.36 -18.02
C PRO A 260 22.69 -15.94 -17.47
N GLY A 261 21.47 -15.37 -17.59
CA GLY A 261 21.16 -14.05 -17.03
C GLY A 261 20.12 -13.21 -17.78
N ARG A 262 19.33 -13.81 -18.68
CA ARG A 262 18.31 -13.09 -19.44
C ARG A 262 17.02 -12.97 -18.64
N LEU A 263 16.64 -11.74 -18.30
CA LEU A 263 15.37 -11.41 -17.66
C LEU A 263 14.38 -10.85 -18.69
N THR A 264 13.16 -11.39 -18.74
CA THR A 264 12.03 -10.82 -19.49
C THR A 264 10.88 -10.51 -18.53
N VAL A 265 10.28 -9.33 -18.67
CA VAL A 265 9.07 -8.94 -17.94
C VAL A 265 7.98 -8.62 -18.96
N ASP A 266 6.98 -9.50 -19.06
CA ASP A 266 5.80 -9.32 -19.90
C ASP A 266 4.67 -8.69 -19.08
N GLY A 267 4.14 -7.55 -19.51
CA GLY A 267 3.09 -6.81 -18.81
C GLY A 267 1.76 -6.76 -19.57
N LYS A 268 0.67 -6.87 -18.82
CA LYS A 268 -0.71 -6.59 -19.25
C LYS A 268 -1.37 -5.61 -18.29
N GLY A 269 -2.20 -4.72 -18.79
CA GLY A 269 -2.85 -3.71 -17.97
C GLY A 269 -4.16 -3.17 -18.55
N THR A 270 -4.97 -2.53 -17.72
CA THR A 270 -6.16 -1.77 -18.18
C THR A 270 -5.79 -0.42 -18.78
N ASP A 271 -4.67 0.17 -18.36
CA ASP A 271 -4.13 1.43 -18.89
C ASP A 271 -2.70 1.23 -19.41
N GLY A 272 -2.42 1.73 -20.62
CA GLY A 272 -1.14 1.52 -21.30
C GLY A 272 -0.05 2.51 -20.89
N THR A 273 -0.44 3.71 -20.44
CA THR A 273 0.49 4.76 -20.00
C THR A 273 1.09 4.36 -18.65
N LEU A 274 0.24 3.96 -17.71
CA LEU A 274 0.63 3.44 -16.40
C LEU A 274 1.52 2.20 -16.54
N LEU A 275 1.12 1.23 -17.37
CA LEU A 275 1.88 0.00 -17.58
C LEU A 275 3.28 0.29 -18.14
N SER A 276 3.39 1.21 -19.09
CA SER A 276 4.68 1.55 -19.71
C SER A 276 5.59 2.29 -18.72
N ASN A 277 5.07 3.29 -18.00
CA ASN A 277 5.84 4.00 -16.96
C ASN A 277 6.32 3.06 -15.84
N LEU A 278 5.51 2.08 -15.43
CA LEU A 278 5.91 1.07 -14.43
C LEU A 278 7.06 0.21 -14.97
N LEU A 279 6.94 -0.30 -16.20
CA LEU A 279 7.94 -1.17 -16.80
C LEU A 279 9.26 -0.43 -17.06
N ASP A 280 9.22 0.82 -17.51
CA ASP A 280 10.40 1.66 -17.68
C ASP A 280 11.10 1.96 -16.34
N GLN A 281 10.33 2.23 -15.28
CA GLN A 281 10.88 2.39 -13.93
C GLN A 281 11.54 1.10 -13.42
N SER A 282 10.84 -0.03 -13.53
CA SER A 282 11.34 -1.34 -13.11
C SER A 282 12.62 -1.73 -13.86
N LYS A 283 12.64 -1.54 -15.19
CA LYS A 283 13.82 -1.77 -16.02
C LYS A 283 14.99 -0.89 -15.57
N THR A 284 14.73 0.40 -15.31
CA THR A 284 15.76 1.35 -14.85
C THR A 284 16.35 0.91 -13.51
N SER A 285 15.51 0.52 -12.54
CA SER A 285 15.96 0.06 -11.22
C SER A 285 16.80 -1.24 -11.30
N LEU A 286 16.39 -2.20 -12.14
CA LEU A 286 17.10 -3.46 -12.36
C LEU A 286 18.41 -3.28 -13.14
N SER A 287 18.49 -2.29 -14.05
CA SER A 287 19.73 -1.95 -14.76
C SER A 287 20.69 -1.07 -13.94
N GLN A 288 20.21 -0.33 -12.93
CA GLN A 288 21.05 0.48 -12.04
C GLN A 288 21.70 -0.33 -10.90
N THR A 289 21.27 -1.58 -10.69
CA THR A 289 21.83 -2.49 -9.68
C THR A 289 22.83 -3.49 -10.30
N GLN A 290 23.44 -3.11 -11.42
CA GLN A 290 24.48 -3.86 -12.13
C GLN A 290 25.89 -3.46 -11.70
#